data_AF-A0A101NGD4-F1
#
_entry.id   AF-A0A101NGD4-F1
#
_cell.length_a   1.000
_cell.length_b   1.000
_cell.length_c   1.000
_cell.angle_alpha   90.00
_cell.angle_beta   90.00
_cell.angle_gamma   90.00
#
_symmetry.space_group_name_H-M   'P 1'
#
loop_
_entity.id
_entity.type
_entity.pdbx_description
1 polymer ?
#
loop_
_entity_poly.entity_id
_entity_poly.type
_entity_poly.pdbx_seq_one_letter_code
_entity_poly.pdbx_strand_id
1 'polypeptide(L)' 'MIEPRVAVYPPAEDGGRRVRVGSHFLGIAYTVLDVVEFLRQAGFEDVEREDVTDTGWVEWQGGGPDVWEY' A
#
# COMPACT_ATOMS: atom_id res chain seq x y z
N MET A 1 7.99 15.77 -13.22
CA MET A 1 6.66 15.20 -12.91
C MET A 1 6.83 14.38 -11.65
N ILE A 2 5.94 14.50 -10.67
CA ILE A 2 6.02 13.63 -9.48
C ILE A 2 5.30 12.35 -9.88
N GLU A 3 6.06 11.26 -10.08
CA GLU A 3 5.47 9.92 -10.29
C GLU A 3 4.40 9.67 -9.21
N PRO A 4 3.24 9.09 -9.57
CA PRO A 4 2.24 8.74 -8.56
C PRO A 4 2.83 7.67 -7.64
N ARG A 5 3.37 8.09 -6.50
CA ARG A 5 3.89 7.19 -5.47
C ARG A 5 2.73 6.47 -4.78
N VAL A 6 2.88 5.16 -4.62
CA VAL A 6 2.01 4.39 -3.73
C VAL A 6 2.44 4.68 -2.31
N ALA A 7 1.51 5.13 -1.48
CA ALA A 7 1.75 5.38 -0.07
C ALA A 7 0.82 4.51 0.78
N VAL A 8 1.43 3.76 1.70
CA VAL A 8 0.74 3.02 2.76
C VAL A 8 1.03 3.71 4.08
N TYR A 9 0.00 4.32 4.66
CA TYR A 9 0.11 5.10 5.89
C TYR A 9 0.34 4.19 7.12
N PRO A 10 0.69 4.76 8.28
CA PRO A 10 0.85 3.99 9.52
C PRO A 10 -0.38 3.13 9.86
N PRO A 11 -0.19 1.99 10.54
CA PRO A 11 -1.30 1.25 11.15
C PRO A 11 -2.17 2.16 12.02
N ALA A 12 -3.47 2.05 11.84
CA ALA A 12 -4.47 2.61 12.75
C ALA A 12 -4.71 1.66 13.94
N GLU A 13 -5.47 2.12 14.94
CA GLU A 13 -5.79 1.33 16.14
C GLU A 13 -6.51 0.01 15.83
N ASP A 14 -7.21 -0.07 14.69
CA ASP A 14 -7.90 -1.29 14.23
C ASP A 14 -6.99 -2.21 13.39
N GLY A 15 -5.71 -1.87 13.24
CA GLY A 15 -4.73 -2.56 12.41
C GLY A 15 -4.83 -2.25 10.92
N GLY A 16 -5.79 -1.42 10.51
CA GLY A 16 -5.96 -1.02 9.11
C GLY A 16 -4.90 -0.01 8.67
N ARG A 17 -4.49 -0.09 7.41
CA ARG A 17 -3.59 0.87 6.76
C ARG A 17 -4.24 1.52 5.57
N ARG A 18 -4.24 2.85 5.54
CA ARG A 18 -4.76 3.63 4.40
C ARG A 18 -3.80 3.51 3.22
N VAL A 19 -4.33 3.20 2.04
CA VAL A 19 -3.57 3.08 0.78
C VAL A 19 -3.95 4.21 -0.18
N ARG A 20 -2.96 4.87 -0.77
CA ARG A 20 -3.14 5.91 -1.80
C ARG A 20 -2.19 5.75 -2.97
N VAL A 21 -2.63 6.22 -4.14
CA VAL A 21 -1.79 6.47 -5.32
C VAL A 21 -1.82 7.97 -5.60
N GLY A 22 -0.73 8.66 -5.29
CA GLY A 22 -0.73 10.13 -5.31
C GLY A 22 -1.85 10.72 -4.45
N SER A 23 -2.73 11.53 -5.06
CA SER A 23 -3.90 12.10 -4.36
C SER A 23 -5.12 11.20 -4.34
N HIS A 24 -5.10 10.03 -4.97
CA HIS A 24 -6.26 9.13 -5.02
C HIS A 24 -6.26 8.14 -3.85
N PHE A 25 -7.42 7.95 -3.20
CA PHE A 25 -7.60 7.00 -2.11
C PHE A 25 -8.12 5.67 -2.65
N LEU A 26 -7.41 4.58 -2.36
CA LEU A 26 -7.77 3.25 -2.85
C LEU A 26 -8.58 2.44 -1.83
N GLY A 27 -8.24 2.51 -0.54
CA GLY A 27 -8.93 1.74 0.49
C GLY A 27 -8.16 1.63 1.79
N ILE A 28 -8.73 0.88 2.73
CA ILE A 28 -8.09 0.45 3.97
C ILE A 28 -7.69 -1.02 3.80
N ALA A 29 -6.39 -1.28 3.84
CA ALA A 29 -5.82 -2.62 3.79
C ALA A 29 -5.65 -3.17 5.19
N TYR A 30 -5.83 -4.47 5.37
CA TYR A 30 -5.49 -5.19 6.61
C TYR A 30 -4.37 -6.21 6.39
N THR A 31 -3.99 -6.41 5.12
CA THR A 31 -2.91 -7.29 4.70
C THR A 31 -2.18 -6.70 3.49
N VAL A 32 -0.98 -7.19 3.20
CA VAL A 32 -0.25 -6.85 1.97
C VAL A 32 -1.05 -7.25 0.72
N LEU A 33 -1.85 -8.33 0.78
CA LEU A 33 -2.65 -8.77 -0.35
C LEU A 33 -3.78 -7.77 -0.67
N ASP A 34 -4.37 -7.12 0.33
CA ASP A 34 -5.36 -6.06 0.07
C ASP A 34 -4.72 -4.89 -0.69
N VAL A 35 -3.47 -4.56 -0.38
CA VAL A 35 -2.71 -3.53 -1.12
C VAL A 35 -2.51 -3.94 -2.57
N VAL A 36 -2.12 -5.20 -2.82
CA VAL A 36 -1.98 -5.76 -4.18
C VAL A 36 -3.31 -5.65 -4.94
N GLU A 37 -4.41 -6.07 -4.34
CA GLU A 37 -5.73 -6.04 -4.99
C GLU A 37 -6.21 -4.61 -5.29
N PHE A 38 -5.97 -3.66 -4.38
CA PHE A 38 -6.26 -2.25 -4.63
C PHE A 38 -5.44 -1.69 -5.81
N LEU A 39 -4.18 -2.08 -5.93
CA LEU A 39 -3.31 -1.63 -7.02
C LEU A 39 -3.74 -2.24 -8.36
N ARG A 40 -4.10 -3.53 -8.39
CA ARG A 40 -4.69 -4.19 -9.57
C ARG A 40 -5.95 -3.46 -10.03
N GLN A 41 -6.86 -3.14 -9.11
CA GLN A 41 -8.07 -2.37 -9.41
C GLN A 41 -7.79 -0.94 -9.87
N ALA A 42 -6.64 -0.37 -9.50
CA ALA A 42 -6.20 0.96 -9.93
C ALA A 42 -5.44 0.97 -11.26
N GLY A 43 -5.28 -0.18 -11.93
CA GLY A 43 -4.63 -0.30 -13.24
C GLY A 43 -3.15 -0.71 -13.20
N PHE A 44 -2.62 -1.11 -12.03
CA PHE A 44 -1.32 -1.77 -11.91
C PHE A 44 -1.52 -3.28 -12.15
N GLU A 45 -1.92 -3.62 -13.37
CA GLU A 45 -2.08 -5.00 -13.81
C GLU A 45 -0.73 -5.73 -13.68
N ASP A 46 -0.76 -7.01 -13.28
CA ASP A 46 0.41 -7.86 -13.00
C ASP A 46 1.25 -7.52 -11.75
N VAL A 47 0.81 -6.60 -10.88
CA VAL A 47 1.52 -6.38 -9.60
C VAL A 47 1.34 -7.60 -8.69
N GLU A 48 2.45 -8.10 -8.14
CA GLU A 48 2.47 -9.21 -7.19
C GLU A 48 2.90 -8.74 -5.79
N ARG A 49 2.83 -9.64 -4.82
CA ARG A 49 3.18 -9.35 -3.42
C ARG A 49 4.61 -8.83 -3.30
N GLU A 50 5.56 -9.49 -3.97
CA GLU A 50 6.98 -9.17 -3.93
C GLU A 50 7.27 -7.78 -4.51
N ASP A 51 6.49 -7.34 -5.51
CA ASP A 51 6.58 -5.98 -6.03
C ASP A 51 6.20 -4.97 -4.95
N VAL A 52 5.17 -5.24 -4.16
CA VAL A 52 4.71 -4.32 -3.11
C VAL A 52 5.66 -4.30 -1.90
N THR A 53 6.32 -5.42 -1.58
CA THR A 53 7.18 -5.52 -0.38
C THR A 53 8.65 -5.19 -0.63
N ASP A 54 9.21 -5.51 -1.80
CA ASP A 54 10.67 -5.61 -1.96
C ASP A 54 11.25 -4.58 -2.94
N THR A 55 10.43 -4.00 -3.82
CA THR A 55 10.95 -3.19 -4.96
C THR A 55 10.95 -1.67 -4.71
N GLY A 56 10.53 -1.23 -3.52
CA GLY A 56 10.79 0.13 -3.00
C GLY A 56 10.00 1.29 -3.64
N TRP A 57 9.08 1.01 -4.58
CA TRP A 57 8.16 2.02 -5.13
C TRP A 57 6.90 2.24 -4.27
N VAL A 58 6.65 1.33 -3.31
CA VAL A 58 5.65 1.49 -2.25
C VAL A 58 6.30 2.11 -1.03
N GLU A 59 5.81 3.28 -0.64
CA GLU A 59 6.24 3.97 0.56
C GLU A 59 5.44 3.47 1.77
N TRP A 60 6.10 2.71 2.63
CA TRP A 60 5.54 2.21 3.88
C TRP A 60 5.87 3.17 5.03
N GLN A 61 4.85 3.81 5.61
CA GLN A 61 4.99 4.76 6.72
C GLN A 61 4.62 4.11 8.05
N GLY A 62 5.35 4.40 9.13
CA GLY A 62 5.04 3.83 10.45
C GLY A 62 5.34 2.33 10.57
N GLY A 63 6.33 1.85 9.81
CA GLY A 63 6.71 0.43 9.76
C GLY A 63 6.58 -0.15 8.34
N GLY A 64 7.32 -1.23 8.10
CA GLY A 64 7.41 -1.92 6.81
C GLY A 64 6.14 -2.72 6.45
N PRO A 65 6.21 -3.54 5.39
CA PRO A 65 5.11 -4.40 4.94
C PRO A 65 4.68 -5.49 5.95
N ASP A 66 5.51 -5.72 6.96
CA ASP A 66 5.34 -6.66 8.05
C ASP A 66 4.68 -6.06 9.30
N VAL A 67 4.50 -4.73 9.35
CA VAL A 67 3.94 -4.02 10.51
C VAL A 67 2.50 -3.59 10.24
N TRP A 68 1.56 -4.16 11.00
CA TRP A 68 0.11 -3.93 10.90
C TRP A 68 -0.55 -3.58 12.23
N GLU A 69 0.19 -3.62 13.34
CA GLU A 69 -0.28 -3.24 14.67
C GLU A 69 0.56 -2.05 15.17
N TYR A 70 -0.03 -1.25 16.06
CA TYR A 70 0.58 -0.06 16.65
C TYR A 70 1.62 -0.40 17.73
#